data_AF-A0A519E334-F1
#
_entry.id   AF-A0A519E334-F1
#
_cell.length_a   1.000
_cell.length_b   1.000
_cell.length_c   1.000
_cell.angle_alpha   90.00
_cell.angle_beta   90.00
_cell.angle_gamma   90.00
#
_symmetry.space_group_name_H-M   'P 1'
#
loop_
_entity.id
_entity.type
_entity.pdbx_description
1 polymer ?
#
loop_
_entity_poly.entity_id
_entity_poly.type
_entity_poly.pdbx_seq_one_letter_code
_entity_poly.pdbx_strand_id
1 'polypeptide(L)'
;MLDPQVAAVIPPWGGEFAIEVLGRLDFDRLREASPKWFSGCSDLSTIQVPLLLRAGWASLHGPNLMQLWDPALDWQLDRATLSQFLA
;
A
#
# COMPACT_ATOMS: atom_id res chain seq x y z
N MET A 1 0.15 5.90 8.53
CA MET A 1 -0.21 6.93 7.52
C MET A 1 0.22 8.34 7.92
N LEU A 2 0.20 8.73 9.21
CA LEU A 2 0.48 10.11 9.63
C LEU A 2 1.97 10.51 9.74
N ASP A 3 2.91 9.59 9.52
CA ASP A 3 4.33 9.92 9.50
C ASP A 3 4.67 10.86 8.33
N PRO A 4 5.17 12.09 8.58
CA PRO A 4 5.44 13.05 7.51
C PRO A 4 6.58 12.65 6.57
N GLN A 5 7.43 11.69 6.93
CA GLN A 5 8.56 11.26 6.09
C GLN A 5 8.18 10.22 5.03
N VAL A 6 7.04 9.54 5.20
CA VAL A 6 6.56 8.54 4.25
C VAL A 6 5.82 9.25 3.11
N ALA A 7 6.12 8.94 1.84
CA ALA A 7 5.42 9.54 0.70
C ALA A 7 4.24 8.69 0.18
N ALA A 8 4.30 7.36 0.36
CA ALA A 8 3.32 6.42 -0.15
C ALA A 8 3.12 5.23 0.79
N VAL A 9 1.92 4.64 0.76
CA VAL A 9 1.56 3.38 1.40
C VAL A 9 1.07 2.44 0.30
N ILE A 10 1.80 1.35 0.08
CA ILE A 10 1.51 0.37 -0.96
C ILE A 10 1.48 -1.01 -0.30
N PRO A 11 0.31 -1.54 0.07
CA PRO A 11 0.22 -2.87 0.65
C PRO A 11 0.75 -3.95 -0.31
N PRO A 12 1.30 -5.06 0.22
CA PRO A 12 1.90 -6.12 -0.59
C PRO A 12 0.90 -6.77 -1.54
N TRP A 13 -0.33 -7.00 -1.07
CA TRP A 13 -1.41 -7.67 -1.81
C TRP A 13 -2.79 -7.10 -1.41
N GLY A 14 -3.81 -7.47 -2.18
CA GLY A 14 -5.20 -7.47 -1.72
C GLY A 14 -5.52 -8.66 -0.81
N GLY A 15 -6.80 -8.98 -0.62
CA GLY A 15 -7.24 -10.03 0.31
C GLY A 15 -8.75 -10.10 0.45
N GLU A 16 -9.24 -10.30 1.68
CA GLU A 16 -10.67 -10.40 2.01
C GLU A 16 -11.05 -9.62 3.29
N PHE A 17 -10.07 -9.07 4.01
CA PHE A 17 -10.22 -8.59 5.40
C PHE A 17 -9.89 -7.10 5.58
N ALA A 18 -9.71 -6.32 4.51
CA ALA A 18 -9.48 -4.88 4.61
C ALA A 18 -10.62 -4.14 5.34
N ILE A 19 -11.83 -4.70 5.36
CA ILE A 19 -12.96 -4.15 6.12
C ILE A 19 -12.71 -4.16 7.64
N GLU A 20 -11.94 -5.11 8.17
CA GLU A 20 -11.70 -5.25 9.61
C GLU A 20 -10.83 -4.11 10.18
N VAL A 21 -10.01 -3.49 9.32
CA VAL A 21 -9.18 -2.33 9.70
C VAL A 21 -9.89 -1.00 9.45
N LEU A 22 -10.99 -0.98 8.68
CA LEU A 22 -11.66 0.25 8.28
C LEU A 22 -12.15 1.07 9.48
N GLY A 23 -12.73 0.41 10.49
CA GLY A 23 -13.19 1.06 11.72
C GLY A 23 -12.09 1.56 12.65
N ARG A 24 -10.82 1.21 12.37
CA ARG A 24 -9.65 1.63 13.15
C ARG A 24 -8.90 2.80 12.52
N LEU A 25 -9.26 3.19 11.29
CA LEU A 25 -8.68 4.34 10.61
C LEU A 25 -9.28 5.63 11.16
N ASP A 26 -8.41 6.51 11.65
CA ASP A 26 -8.80 7.85 12.10
C ASP A 26 -8.89 8.81 10.90
N PHE A 27 -10.05 8.80 10.25
CA PHE A 27 -10.29 9.61 9.05
C PHE A 27 -10.27 11.11 9.31
N ASP A 28 -10.60 11.56 10.53
CA ASP A 28 -10.55 12.98 10.88
C ASP A 28 -9.09 13.46 10.93
N ARG A 29 -8.20 12.68 11.55
CA ARG A 29 -6.76 12.99 11.52
C ARG A 29 -6.16 12.87 10.12
N LEU A 30 -6.64 11.93 9.31
CA LEU A 30 -6.18 11.81 7.92
C LEU A 30 -6.63 13.03 7.08
N ARG A 31 -7.86 13.54 7.28
CA ARG A 31 -8.36 14.74 6.61
C ARG A 31 -7.50 15.98 6.88
N GLU A 32 -6.98 16.11 8.10
CA GLU A 32 -6.14 17.23 8.52
C GLU A 32 -4.67 17.09 8.09
N ALA A 33 -4.22 15.86 7.82
CA ALA A 33 -2.85 15.59 7.40
C ALA A 33 -2.65 15.85 5.90
N SER A 34 -1.38 16.10 5.53
CA SER A 34 -1.00 16.19 4.13
C SER A 34 -1.28 14.85 3.41
N PRO A 35 -2.03 14.84 2.29
CA PRO A 35 -2.35 13.62 1.56
C PRO A 35 -1.11 12.89 1.04
N LYS A 36 -1.23 11.57 0.97
CA LYS A 36 -0.15 10.65 0.61
C LYS A 36 -0.67 9.65 -0.39
N TRP A 37 0.22 9.09 -1.20
CA TRP A 37 -0.20 8.06 -2.15
C TRP A 37 -0.62 6.79 -1.41
N PHE A 38 -1.83 6.32 -1.67
CA PHE A 38 -2.25 4.97 -1.35
C PHE A 38 -2.50 4.23 -2.66
N SER A 39 -1.79 3.13 -2.89
CA SER A 39 -1.90 2.37 -4.14
C SER A 39 -2.12 0.88 -3.88
N GLY A 40 -2.97 0.28 -4.73
CA GLY A 40 -3.30 -1.13 -4.72
C GLY A 40 -4.63 -1.41 -5.40
N CYS A 41 -5.06 -2.66 -5.42
CA CYS A 41 -6.31 -3.09 -6.07
C CYS A 41 -7.05 -4.16 -5.25
N SER A 42 -8.16 -4.67 -5.81
CA SER A 42 -9.01 -5.69 -5.18
C SER A 42 -9.54 -5.21 -3.82
N ASP A 43 -9.39 -6.01 -2.75
CA ASP A 43 -9.87 -5.70 -1.39
C ASP A 43 -9.39 -4.36 -0.83
N LEU A 44 -8.26 -3.84 -1.30
CA LEU A 44 -7.79 -2.50 -0.90
C LEU A 44 -8.72 -1.37 -1.36
N SER A 45 -9.62 -1.64 -2.31
CA SER A 45 -10.73 -0.74 -2.68
C SER A 45 -11.60 -0.37 -1.48
N THR A 46 -11.73 -1.30 -0.51
CA THR A 46 -12.43 -1.11 0.77
C THR A 46 -11.84 0.04 1.58
N ILE A 47 -10.55 0.35 1.41
CA ILE A 47 -9.86 1.49 2.05
C ILE A 47 -9.83 2.71 1.12
N GLN A 48 -9.63 2.51 -0.19
CA GLN A 48 -9.50 3.58 -1.18
C GLN A 48 -10.74 4.48 -1.26
N VAL A 49 -11.94 3.89 -1.27
CA VAL A 49 -13.19 4.65 -1.36
C VAL A 49 -13.42 5.51 -0.10
N PRO A 50 -13.31 4.96 1.14
CA PRO A 50 -13.39 5.77 2.35
C PRO A 50 -12.29 6.84 2.47
N LEU A 51 -11.06 6.58 2.02
CA LEU A 51 -10.01 7.61 2.00
C LEU A 51 -10.44 8.84 1.19
N LEU A 52 -11.01 8.62 0.00
CA LEU A 52 -11.54 9.70 -0.82
C LEU A 52 -12.71 10.41 -0.12
N LEU A 53 -13.72 9.65 0.32
CA LEU A 53 -14.98 10.21 0.82
C LEU A 53 -14.86 10.86 2.22
N ARG A 54 -13.95 10.37 3.07
CA ARG A 54 -13.86 10.79 4.48
C ARG A 54 -12.66 11.69 4.76
N ALA A 55 -11.54 11.45 4.09
CA ALA A 55 -10.32 12.23 4.26
C ALA A 55 -10.05 13.18 3.08
N GLY A 56 -10.77 13.06 1.96
CA GLY A 56 -10.51 13.85 0.76
C GLY A 56 -9.25 13.42 0.01
N TRP A 57 -8.69 12.24 0.32
CA TRP A 57 -7.44 11.77 -0.27
C TRP A 57 -7.73 11.00 -1.56
N ALA A 58 -7.18 11.48 -2.68
CA ALA A 58 -7.11 10.68 -3.89
C ALA A 58 -6.22 9.44 -3.65
N SER A 59 -6.58 8.33 -4.28
CA SER A 59 -5.79 7.08 -4.25
C SER A 59 -5.67 6.51 -5.66
N LEU A 60 -4.69 5.63 -5.86
CA LEU A 60 -4.45 4.97 -7.14
C LEU A 60 -4.95 3.52 -7.07
N HIS A 61 -6.05 3.22 -7.76
CA HIS A 61 -6.44 1.84 -8.02
C HIS A 61 -5.50 1.25 -9.08
N GLY A 62 -4.60 0.38 -8.66
CA GLY A 62 -3.45 -0.03 -9.47
C GLY A 62 -2.73 -1.24 -8.87
N PRO A 63 -1.50 -1.54 -9.33
CA PRO A 63 -0.77 -2.71 -8.83
C PRO A 63 -0.51 -2.62 -7.32
N ASN A 64 -0.66 -3.75 -6.63
CA ASN A 64 -0.14 -3.92 -5.27
C ASN A 64 1.40 -4.00 -5.31
N LEU A 65 2.07 -3.81 -4.18
CA LEU A 65 3.54 -3.77 -4.13
C LEU A 65 4.18 -5.03 -4.73
N MET A 66 3.63 -6.22 -4.46
CA MET A 66 4.19 -7.47 -4.99
C MET A 66 3.88 -7.70 -6.48
N GLN A 67 3.00 -6.89 -7.07
CA GLN A 67 2.72 -6.90 -8.51
C GLN A 67 3.58 -5.89 -9.27
N LEU A 68 4.31 -5.02 -8.56
CA LEU A 68 5.38 -4.20 -9.15
C LEU A 68 6.63 -5.02 -9.44
N TRP A 69 6.67 -6.28 -9.00
CA TRP A 69 7.72 -7.22 -9.33
C TRP A 69 7.70 -7.53 -10.83
N ASP A 70 8.83 -7.30 -11.50
CA ASP A 70 9.04 -7.64 -12.91
C ASP A 70 10.04 -8.82 -13.01
N PRO A 71 9.61 -9.99 -13.50
CA PRO A 71 10.52 -11.12 -13.80
C PRO A 71 11.62 -10.77 -14.81
N ALA A 72 11.43 -9.77 -15.68
CA ALA A 72 12.47 -9.29 -16.58
C ALA A 72 13.58 -8.48 -15.88
N LEU A 73 13.35 -8.06 -14.62
CA LEU A 73 14.33 -7.41 -13.73
C LEU A 73 14.90 -8.38 -12.67
N ASP A 74 14.48 -9.65 -12.66
CA ASP A 74 14.85 -10.70 -11.70
C ASP A 74 16.32 -11.15 -11.79
N TRP A 75 17.00 -10.89 -12.91
CA TRP A 75 18.37 -11.37 -13.14
C TRP A 75 19.43 -10.77 -12.20
N GLN A 76 19.10 -9.77 -11.38
CA GLN A 76 19.99 -9.18 -10.36
C GLN A 76 19.87 -9.83 -8.97
N LEU A 77 18.95 -10.78 -8.78
CA LEU A 77 18.81 -11.58 -7.55
C LEU A 77 19.11 -13.04 -7.86
N ASP A 78 20.34 -13.31 -8.28
CA ASP A 78 20.80 -14.68 -8.48
C ASP A 78 20.90 -15.47 -7.15
N ARG A 79 21.01 -16.80 -7.25
CA ARG A 79 21.15 -17.70 -6.09
C ARG A 79 22.38 -17.37 -5.22
N ALA A 80 23.36 -16.64 -5.75
CA ALA A 80 24.54 -16.20 -5.00
C ALA A 80 24.24 -15.03 -4.05
N THR A 81 23.19 -14.25 -4.33
CA THR A 81 22.75 -13.14 -3.48
C THR A 81 21.84 -13.63 -2.35
N LEU A 82 20.99 -14.62 -2.62
CA LEU A 82 20.09 -15.23 -1.62
C LEU A 82 20.82 -16.09 -0.57
N SER A 83 22.01 -16.62 -0.89
CA SER A 83 22.81 -17.39 0.07
C SER A 83 23.47 -16.53 1.16
N GLN A 84 23.52 -15.20 1.00
CA GLN A 84 24.09 -14.27 1.99
C GLN A 84 23.10 -13.86 3.09
N PHE A 85 21.80 -14.11 2.90
CA PHE A 85 20.74 -13.78 3.87
C PHE A 85 20.13 -15.01 4.57
N LEU A 86 20.63 -16.21 4.25
CA LEU A 86 20.23 -17.48 4.88
C LEU A 86 21.36 -18.09 5.74
N ALA A 87 22.14 -17.24 6.41
CA ALA A 87 23.02 -17.62 7.52
C ALA A 87 22.43 -17.15 8.85
#